data_AF-A0A924SU47-F1
#
_entry.id   AF-A0A924SU47-F1
#
_cell.length_a   1.000
_cell.length_b   1.000
_cell.length_c   1.000
_cell.angle_alpha   90.00
_cell.angle_beta   90.00
_cell.angle_gamma   90.00
#
_symmetry.space_group_name_H-M   'P 1'
#
loop_
_entity.id
_entity.type
_entity.pdbx_description
1 polymer ?
#
loop_
_entity_poly.entity_id
_entity_poly.type
_entity_poly.pdbx_seq_one_letter_code
_entity_poly.pdbx_strand_id
1 'polypeptide(L)'
;MKLFFSCDWGTSQFRLRLINAETLAELGAAKTGYGIAAFYNSWQQQNQPAAQRQAFYQSYILQQAKKLGATFAGSCEEATIIISGMASSSIGMVELPYKQLPFAVDGSNLVVHTIGPGQNNLHPMLVISGARSETDAVRGEETILVGCDIATDDNEQLLILPGTHCKHIVVESGQVTNIATYITGELFGLLANKSILSNSVKQNDDAAGNYQIFFKQGVIKGASLNLLNSVFQVRTNQLFGKATPEENYYFLSGLLIGYELKDIAKSNV
;
A
#
# COMPACT_ATOMS: atom_id res chain seq x y z
N MET A 1 -21.34 -16.26 -15.36
CA MET A 1 -20.06 -15.60 -15.07
C MET A 1 -20.21 -14.86 -13.76
N LYS A 2 -19.54 -15.31 -12.70
CA LYS A 2 -19.57 -14.63 -11.42
C LYS A 2 -18.62 -13.41 -11.47
N LEU A 3 -19.16 -12.21 -11.25
CA LEU A 3 -18.41 -10.95 -11.33
C LEU A 3 -18.36 -10.27 -9.96
N PHE A 4 -17.28 -9.53 -9.71
CA PHE A 4 -17.19 -8.60 -8.59
C PHE A 4 -16.37 -7.37 -8.98
N PHE A 5 -16.60 -6.27 -8.27
CA PHE A 5 -15.72 -5.10 -8.33
C PHE A 5 -14.70 -5.16 -7.21
N SER A 6 -13.41 -5.08 -7.54
CA SER A 6 -12.32 -4.87 -6.59
C SER A 6 -12.07 -3.37 -6.46
N CYS A 7 -12.37 -2.80 -5.30
CA CYS A 7 -12.14 -1.40 -4.97
C CYS A 7 -10.98 -1.28 -3.97
N ASP A 8 -9.88 -0.70 -4.41
CA ASP A 8 -8.73 -0.35 -3.57
C ASP A 8 -8.69 1.17 -3.45
N TRP A 9 -9.08 1.66 -2.27
CA TRP A 9 -9.13 3.09 -1.98
C TRP A 9 -8.06 3.49 -0.98
N GLY A 10 -6.89 3.84 -1.51
CA GLY A 10 -5.77 4.34 -0.73
C GLY A 10 -5.95 5.80 -0.31
N THR A 11 -4.98 6.30 0.45
CA THR A 11 -4.95 7.67 0.96
C THR A 11 -5.02 8.71 -0.16
N SER A 12 -4.29 8.48 -1.27
CA SER A 12 -4.11 9.44 -2.36
C SER A 12 -4.64 8.97 -3.72
N GLN A 13 -5.08 7.72 -3.84
CA GLN A 13 -5.53 7.13 -5.10
C GLN A 13 -6.78 6.28 -4.88
N PHE A 14 -7.66 6.27 -5.88
CA PHE A 14 -8.79 5.37 -5.98
C PHE A 14 -8.58 4.44 -7.17
N ARG A 15 -8.79 3.14 -6.98
CA ARG A 15 -8.71 2.12 -8.02
C ARG A 15 -9.94 1.22 -7.93
N LEU A 16 -10.58 0.99 -9.06
CA LEU A 16 -11.71 0.07 -9.20
C LEU A 16 -11.46 -0.84 -10.39
N ARG A 17 -11.66 -2.14 -10.21
CA ARG A 17 -11.52 -3.14 -11.28
C ARG A 17 -12.76 -4.01 -11.33
N LEU A 18 -13.24 -4.34 -12.51
CA LEU A 18 -14.25 -5.37 -12.72
C LEU A 18 -13.54 -6.69 -12.99
N ILE A 19 -13.80 -7.70 -12.16
CA ILE A 19 -13.07 -8.98 -12.18
C ILE A 19 -14.04 -10.13 -12.43
N ASN A 20 -13.62 -11.08 -13.28
CA ASN A 20 -14.23 -12.40 -13.35
C ASN A 20 -13.73 -13.25 -12.17
N ALA A 21 -14.63 -13.66 -11.27
CA ALA A 21 -14.28 -14.38 -10.06
C ALA A 21 -13.75 -15.81 -10.31
N GLU A 22 -14.08 -16.41 -11.46
CA GLU A 22 -13.66 -17.78 -11.79
C GLU A 22 -12.27 -17.81 -12.41
N THR A 23 -11.95 -16.83 -13.26
CA THR A 23 -10.67 -16.77 -13.99
C THR A 23 -9.68 -15.76 -13.44
N LEU A 24 -10.12 -14.91 -12.50
CA LEU A 24 -9.40 -13.74 -11.98
C LEU A 24 -9.01 -12.71 -13.07
N ALA A 25 -9.60 -12.81 -14.26
CA ALA A 25 -9.33 -11.87 -15.35
C ALA A 25 -9.90 -10.49 -15.03
N GLU A 26 -9.07 -9.45 -15.22
CA GLU A 26 -9.51 -8.06 -15.21
C GLU A 26 -10.27 -7.77 -16.50
N LEU A 27 -11.56 -7.43 -16.38
CA LEU A 27 -12.45 -7.09 -17.50
C LEU A 27 -12.49 -5.58 -17.78
N GLY A 28 -11.97 -4.78 -16.86
CA GLY A 28 -11.81 -3.35 -17.00
C GLY A 28 -11.38 -2.70 -15.69
N ALA A 29 -10.83 -1.48 -15.79
CA ALA A 29 -10.36 -0.72 -14.64
C ALA A 29 -10.67 0.77 -14.76
N ALA A 30 -10.85 1.40 -13.60
CA ALA A 30 -10.91 2.84 -13.42
C ALA A 30 -9.92 3.26 -12.33
N LYS A 31 -9.22 4.37 -12.57
CA LYS A 31 -8.27 4.95 -11.60
C LYS A 31 -8.45 6.45 -11.55
N THR A 32 -8.48 7.01 -10.36
CA THR A 32 -8.50 8.47 -10.15
C THR A 32 -7.52 8.86 -9.05
N GLY A 33 -7.05 10.11 -9.07
CA GLY A 33 -6.26 10.70 -7.99
C GLY A 33 -7.10 11.11 -6.76
N TYR A 34 -8.37 10.71 -6.69
CA TYR A 34 -9.28 11.13 -5.63
C TYR A 34 -9.28 10.13 -4.47
N GLY A 35 -8.14 10.04 -3.78
CA GLY A 35 -7.97 9.18 -2.60
C GLY A 35 -8.77 9.64 -1.38
N ILE A 36 -8.78 8.80 -0.33
CA ILE A 36 -9.57 9.01 0.89
C ILE A 36 -9.30 10.37 1.55
N ALA A 37 -8.04 10.84 1.58
CA ALA A 37 -7.71 12.11 2.23
C ALA A 37 -8.38 13.32 1.53
N ALA A 38 -8.30 13.38 0.20
CA ALA A 38 -8.95 14.43 -0.58
C ALA A 38 -10.48 14.32 -0.50
N PHE A 39 -11.00 13.09 -0.57
CA PHE A 39 -12.44 12.83 -0.51
C PHE A 39 -13.05 13.22 0.84
N TYR A 40 -12.35 12.90 1.94
CA TYR A 40 -12.74 13.29 3.29
C TYR A 40 -12.78 14.81 3.46
N ASN A 41 -11.82 15.54 2.92
CA ASN A 41 -11.84 17.00 2.96
C ASN A 41 -13.06 17.58 2.22
N SER A 42 -13.41 17.03 1.06
CA SER A 42 -14.62 17.44 0.32
C SER A 42 -15.92 17.06 1.02
N TRP A 43 -15.92 15.96 1.78
CA TRP A 43 -17.03 15.62 2.68
C TRP A 43 -17.19 16.65 3.79
N GLN A 44 -16.10 16.99 4.49
CA GLN A 44 -16.13 17.97 5.58
C GLN A 44 -16.65 19.34 5.13
N GLN A 45 -16.31 19.76 3.91
CA GLN A 45 -16.78 21.03 3.35
C GLN A 45 -18.30 21.09 3.11
N GLN A 46 -18.99 19.94 3.01
CA GLN A 46 -20.44 19.90 2.83
C GLN A 46 -21.21 20.11 4.14
N ASN A 47 -20.53 20.08 5.30
CA ASN A 47 -21.14 20.26 6.62
C ASN A 47 -22.37 19.36 6.87
N GLN A 48 -22.36 18.16 6.30
CA GLN A 48 -23.44 17.19 6.46
C GLN A 48 -23.28 16.37 7.77
N PRO A 49 -24.38 15.82 8.32
CA PRO A 49 -24.31 14.97 9.50
C PRO A 49 -23.41 13.75 9.28
N ALA A 50 -22.63 13.35 10.29
CA ALA A 50 -21.71 12.21 10.21
C ALA A 50 -22.39 10.90 9.73
N ALA A 51 -23.68 10.70 10.05
CA ALA A 51 -24.47 9.56 9.60
C ALA A 51 -24.61 9.46 8.07
N GLN A 52 -24.43 10.56 7.33
CA GLN A 52 -24.49 10.59 5.87
C GLN A 52 -23.12 10.31 5.20
N ARG A 53 -22.02 10.22 5.98
CA ARG A 53 -20.67 9.98 5.46
C ARG A 53 -20.61 8.69 4.64
N GLN A 54 -21.17 7.61 5.15
CA GLN A 54 -21.18 6.33 4.43
C GLN A 54 -21.86 6.48 3.05
N ALA A 55 -23.05 7.06 3.01
CA ALA A 55 -23.81 7.27 1.77
C ALA A 55 -23.04 8.15 0.77
N PHE A 56 -22.31 9.17 1.26
CA PHE A 56 -21.49 10.03 0.44
C PHE A 56 -20.37 9.27 -0.30
N TYR A 57 -19.62 8.42 0.41
CA TYR A 57 -18.56 7.60 -0.20
C TYR A 57 -19.14 6.53 -1.12
N GLN A 58 -20.24 5.88 -0.70
CA GLN A 58 -20.96 4.91 -1.54
C GLN A 58 -21.38 5.53 -2.87
N SER A 59 -21.89 6.76 -2.87
CA SER A 59 -22.32 7.44 -4.09
C SER A 59 -21.20 7.56 -5.13
N TYR A 60 -19.97 7.83 -4.67
CA TYR A 60 -18.81 7.92 -5.55
C TYR A 60 -18.42 6.55 -6.10
N ILE A 61 -18.35 5.53 -5.25
CA ILE A 61 -18.05 4.15 -5.68
C ILE A 61 -19.06 3.69 -6.72
N LEU A 62 -20.35 3.89 -6.47
CA LEU A 62 -21.43 3.51 -7.40
C LEU A 62 -21.36 4.29 -8.70
N GLN A 63 -20.99 5.57 -8.66
CA GLN A 63 -20.75 6.34 -9.87
C GLN A 63 -19.61 5.75 -10.72
N GLN A 64 -18.50 5.35 -10.09
CA GLN A 64 -17.37 4.73 -10.79
C GLN A 64 -17.71 3.33 -11.30
N ALA A 65 -18.42 2.52 -10.51
CA ALA A 65 -18.89 1.19 -10.91
C ALA A 65 -19.84 1.28 -12.11
N LYS A 66 -20.78 2.22 -12.11
CA LYS A 66 -21.68 2.48 -13.26
C LYS A 66 -20.92 2.88 -14.52
N LYS A 67 -19.94 3.78 -14.40
CA LYS A 67 -19.09 4.20 -15.54
C LYS A 67 -18.29 3.05 -16.12
N LEU A 68 -17.69 2.24 -15.25
CA LEU A 68 -16.91 1.08 -15.67
C LEU A 68 -17.82 -0.01 -16.28
N GLY A 69 -18.96 -0.30 -15.65
CA GLY A 69 -19.95 -1.26 -16.14
C GLY A 69 -20.49 -0.91 -17.53
N ALA A 70 -20.66 0.37 -17.85
CA ALA A 70 -21.11 0.81 -19.18
C ALA A 70 -20.12 0.48 -20.31
N THR A 71 -18.85 0.19 -19.99
CA THR A 71 -17.83 -0.24 -20.97
C THR A 71 -17.79 -1.76 -21.16
N PHE A 72 -18.47 -2.51 -20.31
CA PHE A 72 -18.52 -3.97 -20.36
C PHE A 72 -19.76 -4.43 -21.14
N ALA A 73 -19.57 -5.39 -22.06
CA ALA A 73 -20.65 -5.85 -22.93
C ALA A 73 -21.72 -6.72 -22.21
N GLY A 74 -21.41 -7.23 -21.02
CA GLY A 74 -22.33 -8.02 -20.19
C GLY A 74 -22.98 -7.21 -19.06
N SER A 75 -23.81 -7.86 -18.25
CA SER A 75 -24.37 -7.24 -17.04
C SER A 75 -23.44 -7.42 -15.84
N CYS A 76 -23.29 -6.35 -15.05
CA CYS A 76 -22.60 -6.35 -13.77
C CYS A 76 -23.40 -5.67 -12.65
N GLU A 77 -24.70 -5.43 -12.84
CA GLU A 77 -25.53 -4.59 -11.95
C GLU A 77 -25.66 -5.14 -10.52
N GLU A 78 -25.53 -6.46 -10.34
CA GLU A 78 -25.60 -7.13 -9.04
C GLU A 78 -24.21 -7.58 -8.53
N ALA A 79 -23.14 -7.23 -9.24
CA ALA A 79 -21.78 -7.63 -8.88
C ALA A 79 -21.41 -6.99 -7.52
N THR A 80 -20.96 -7.81 -6.57
CA THR A 80 -20.53 -7.32 -5.24
C THR A 80 -19.31 -6.41 -5.38
N ILE A 81 -19.27 -5.33 -4.60
CA ILE A 81 -18.10 -4.45 -4.51
C ILE A 81 -17.32 -4.79 -3.25
N ILE A 82 -16.10 -5.29 -3.42
CA ILE A 82 -15.19 -5.58 -2.32
C ILE A 82 -14.23 -4.40 -2.17
N ILE A 83 -14.18 -3.81 -0.99
CA ILE A 83 -13.52 -2.53 -0.71
C ILE A 83 -12.43 -2.74 0.34
N SER A 84 -11.20 -2.41 -0.01
CA SER A 84 -10.04 -2.46 0.88
C SER A 84 -9.34 -1.10 1.02
N GLY A 85 -8.35 -1.04 1.92
CA GLY A 85 -7.55 0.15 2.15
C GLY A 85 -8.20 1.16 3.08
N MET A 86 -7.89 2.44 2.87
CA MET A 86 -8.23 3.52 3.79
C MET A 86 -9.73 3.85 3.83
N ALA A 87 -10.55 3.24 2.98
CA ALA A 87 -12.01 3.29 3.07
C ALA A 87 -12.55 2.81 4.43
N SER A 88 -11.82 1.94 5.13
CA SER A 88 -12.19 1.44 6.45
C SER A 88 -11.56 2.20 7.64
N SER A 89 -10.86 3.31 7.37
CA SER A 89 -10.18 4.12 8.39
C SER A 89 -11.10 5.14 9.08
N SER A 90 -10.60 5.87 10.09
CA SER A 90 -11.33 6.93 10.80
C SER A 90 -11.76 8.10 9.89
N ILE A 91 -11.02 8.35 8.81
CA ILE A 91 -11.35 9.32 7.75
C ILE A 91 -12.00 8.66 6.52
N GLY A 92 -12.32 7.37 6.61
CA GLY A 92 -12.90 6.58 5.53
C GLY A 92 -14.43 6.64 5.47
N MET A 93 -14.98 5.73 4.67
CA MET A 93 -16.43 5.55 4.49
C MET A 93 -17.08 5.05 5.77
N VAL A 94 -16.51 4.00 6.37
CA VAL A 94 -16.96 3.36 7.61
C VAL A 94 -15.73 2.98 8.41
N GLU A 95 -15.65 3.36 9.68
CA GLU A 95 -14.50 3.01 10.51
C GLU A 95 -14.65 1.59 11.02
N LEU A 96 -13.70 0.72 10.65
CA LEU A 96 -13.65 -0.66 11.14
C LEU A 96 -12.47 -0.85 12.10
N PRO A 97 -12.70 -1.54 13.24
CA PRO A 97 -11.63 -1.89 14.15
C PRO A 97 -10.62 -2.78 13.44
N TYR A 98 -9.36 -2.66 13.82
CA TYR A 98 -8.30 -3.53 13.32
C TYR A 98 -8.46 -4.95 13.87
N LYS A 99 -8.17 -5.96 13.05
CA LYS A 99 -7.95 -7.33 13.53
C LYS A 99 -6.61 -7.40 14.25
N GLN A 100 -6.62 -7.82 15.52
CA GLN A 100 -5.38 -8.09 16.26
C GLN A 100 -4.67 -9.30 15.67
N LEU A 101 -3.34 -9.25 15.54
CA LEU A 101 -2.52 -10.42 15.22
C LEU A 101 -2.66 -11.53 16.30
N PRO A 102 -2.56 -12.81 15.90
CA PRO A 102 -2.43 -13.27 14.52
C PRO A 102 -3.75 -13.18 13.72
N PHE A 103 -3.61 -13.07 12.39
CA PHE A 103 -4.74 -13.24 11.45
C PHE A 103 -4.39 -14.23 10.35
N ALA A 104 -5.40 -14.94 9.83
CA ALA A 104 -5.19 -16.02 8.89
C ALA A 104 -4.87 -15.46 7.50
N VAL A 105 -3.90 -16.04 6.80
CA VAL A 105 -3.51 -15.58 5.45
C VAL A 105 -4.62 -15.72 4.42
N ASP A 106 -5.63 -16.55 4.67
CA ASP A 106 -6.85 -16.64 3.85
C ASP A 106 -7.87 -15.51 4.11
N GLY A 107 -7.60 -14.65 5.10
CA GLY A 107 -8.45 -13.53 5.49
C GLY A 107 -9.74 -13.91 6.22
N SER A 108 -9.93 -15.19 6.55
CA SER A 108 -11.18 -15.73 7.13
C SER A 108 -11.59 -15.08 8.45
N ASN A 109 -10.62 -14.54 9.19
CA ASN A 109 -10.83 -13.88 10.49
C ASN A 109 -10.60 -12.36 10.47
N LEU A 110 -10.47 -11.76 9.29
CA LEU A 110 -10.53 -10.30 9.15
C LEU A 110 -11.95 -9.80 9.43
N VAL A 111 -12.06 -8.57 9.93
CA VAL A 111 -13.37 -7.95 10.15
C VAL A 111 -13.89 -7.44 8.80
N VAL A 112 -15.07 -7.93 8.41
CA VAL A 112 -15.74 -7.51 7.19
C VAL A 112 -17.07 -6.86 7.55
N HIS A 113 -17.28 -5.63 7.10
CA HIS A 113 -18.56 -4.96 7.20
C HIS A 113 -19.34 -5.11 5.91
N THR A 114 -20.51 -5.75 5.99
CA THR A 114 -21.40 -5.95 4.85
C THR A 114 -22.44 -4.84 4.79
N ILE A 115 -22.55 -4.22 3.62
CA ILE A 115 -23.59 -3.26 3.31
C ILE A 115 -24.47 -3.89 2.22
N GLY A 116 -25.73 -4.15 2.57
CA GLY A 116 -26.70 -4.70 1.64
C GLY A 116 -27.06 -3.75 0.50
N PRO A 117 -27.73 -4.26 -0.55
CA PRO A 117 -28.31 -3.40 -1.58
C PRO A 117 -29.36 -2.46 -0.96
N GLY A 118 -29.51 -1.27 -1.55
CA GLY A 118 -30.49 -0.26 -1.16
C GLY A 118 -31.42 0.09 -2.32
N GLN A 119 -32.39 0.98 -2.09
CA GLN A 119 -33.40 1.35 -3.10
C GLN A 119 -32.79 1.78 -4.46
N ASN A 120 -31.61 2.41 -4.45
CA ASN A 120 -30.89 2.87 -5.64
C ASN A 120 -29.52 2.20 -5.82
N ASN A 121 -29.25 1.12 -5.11
CA ASN A 121 -27.99 0.39 -5.17
C ASN A 121 -28.24 -1.12 -5.21
N LEU A 122 -28.01 -1.73 -6.37
CA LEU A 122 -28.13 -3.18 -6.53
C LEU A 122 -26.86 -3.93 -6.11
N HIS A 123 -25.74 -3.23 -5.88
CA HIS A 123 -24.47 -3.85 -5.50
C HIS A 123 -24.37 -4.01 -3.97
N PRO A 124 -24.28 -5.25 -3.45
CA PRO A 124 -23.79 -5.47 -2.10
C PRO A 124 -22.34 -4.96 -2.00
N MET A 125 -21.96 -4.43 -0.85
CA MET A 125 -20.58 -4.01 -0.58
C MET A 125 -20.00 -4.76 0.61
N LEU A 126 -18.75 -5.18 0.48
CA LEU A 126 -17.94 -5.75 1.56
C LEU A 126 -16.79 -4.82 1.83
N VAL A 127 -16.67 -4.30 3.05
CA VAL A 127 -15.56 -3.42 3.46
C VAL A 127 -14.65 -4.21 4.38
N ILE A 128 -13.38 -4.32 3.99
CA ILE A 128 -12.36 -5.09 4.71
C ILE A 128 -11.64 -4.18 5.72
N SER A 129 -11.47 -4.66 6.96
CA SER A 129 -10.67 -3.98 7.99
C SER A 129 -9.18 -4.10 7.74
N GLY A 130 -8.38 -3.24 8.37
CA GLY A 130 -6.94 -3.47 8.54
C GLY A 130 -6.63 -4.53 9.62
N ALA A 131 -5.34 -4.81 9.81
CA ALA A 131 -4.82 -5.63 10.89
C ALA A 131 -3.75 -4.86 11.70
N ARG A 132 -3.52 -5.25 12.97
CA ARG A 132 -2.55 -4.59 13.84
C ARG A 132 -1.86 -5.54 14.83
N SER A 133 -0.63 -5.21 15.19
CA SER A 133 0.03 -5.67 16.40
C SER A 133 -0.17 -4.65 17.54
N GLU A 134 0.57 -4.80 18.64
CA GLU A 134 0.59 -3.79 19.71
C GLU A 134 1.27 -2.48 19.28
N THR A 135 2.19 -2.53 18.31
CA THR A 135 3.06 -1.41 17.95
C THR A 135 2.96 -0.99 16.48
N ASP A 136 2.27 -1.76 15.64
CA ASP A 136 2.22 -1.54 14.19
C ASP A 136 0.85 -1.91 13.60
N ALA A 137 0.56 -1.43 12.40
CA ALA A 137 -0.71 -1.67 11.71
C ALA A 137 -0.59 -1.61 10.18
N VAL A 138 -1.46 -2.36 9.52
CA VAL A 138 -1.68 -2.33 8.06
C VAL A 138 -3.14 -2.03 7.76
N ARG A 139 -3.39 -1.38 6.62
CA ARG A 139 -4.74 -1.18 6.11
C ARG A 139 -4.70 -1.06 4.58
N GLY A 140 -5.00 -2.17 3.94
CA GLY A 140 -4.86 -2.41 2.50
C GLY A 140 -3.88 -3.55 2.25
N GLU A 141 -2.75 -3.60 2.95
CA GLU A 141 -1.74 -4.64 2.78
C GLU A 141 -2.23 -6.03 3.22
N GLU A 142 -3.16 -6.11 4.18
CA GLU A 142 -3.80 -7.39 4.53
C GLU A 142 -4.54 -8.01 3.34
N THR A 143 -5.13 -7.19 2.48
CA THR A 143 -5.81 -7.67 1.27
C THR A 143 -4.80 -8.15 0.21
N ILE A 144 -3.61 -7.55 0.14
CA ILE A 144 -2.53 -8.02 -0.74
C ILE A 144 -2.07 -9.40 -0.28
N LEU A 145 -1.87 -9.59 1.02
CA LEU A 145 -1.44 -10.87 1.60
C LEU A 145 -2.44 -11.98 1.30
N VAL A 146 -3.75 -11.71 1.44
CA VAL A 146 -4.80 -12.68 1.10
C VAL A 146 -4.78 -13.08 -0.38
N GLY A 147 -4.31 -12.19 -1.26
CA GLY A 147 -4.13 -12.48 -2.68
C GLY A 147 -2.80 -13.17 -3.04
N CYS A 148 -1.87 -13.32 -2.10
CA CYS A 148 -0.61 -14.01 -2.32
C CYS A 148 -0.77 -15.52 -2.11
N ASP A 149 -0.08 -16.31 -2.93
CA ASP A 149 0.02 -17.77 -2.76
C ASP A 149 1.05 -18.06 -1.65
N ILE A 150 0.61 -17.95 -0.39
CA ILE A 150 1.45 -18.13 0.80
C ILE A 150 1.31 -19.57 1.28
N ALA A 151 2.43 -20.26 1.46
CA ALA A 151 2.41 -21.63 1.97
C ALA A 151 1.86 -21.65 3.40
N THR A 152 1.05 -22.67 3.72
CA THR A 152 0.47 -22.86 5.07
C THR A 152 1.21 -23.92 5.87
N ASP A 153 2.42 -24.29 5.44
CA ASP A 153 3.28 -25.17 6.22
C ASP A 153 3.87 -24.46 7.46
N ASP A 154 4.55 -25.22 8.29
CA ASP A 154 5.09 -24.75 9.57
C ASP A 154 6.35 -23.87 9.40
N ASN A 155 6.80 -23.58 8.17
CA ASN A 155 7.96 -22.72 7.98
C ASN A 155 7.59 -21.24 8.14
N GLU A 156 8.47 -20.52 8.83
CA GLU A 156 8.42 -19.07 8.87
C GLU A 156 8.69 -18.49 7.47
N GLN A 157 7.83 -17.57 7.04
CA GLN A 157 7.94 -16.85 5.76
C GLN A 157 7.94 -15.35 6.02
N LEU A 158 8.89 -14.65 5.40
CA LEU A 158 8.95 -13.19 5.41
C LEU A 158 8.46 -12.62 4.08
N LEU A 159 7.37 -11.87 4.14
CA LEU A 159 6.86 -11.10 3.02
C LEU A 159 7.28 -9.64 3.16
N ILE A 160 7.92 -9.11 2.12
CA ILE A 160 8.32 -7.70 2.05
C ILE A 160 7.47 -7.00 1.00
N LEU A 161 6.66 -6.03 1.43
CA LEU A 161 5.81 -5.22 0.57
C LEU A 161 6.42 -3.81 0.48
N PRO A 162 7.27 -3.52 -0.54
CA PRO A 162 7.94 -2.24 -0.66
C PRO A 162 6.97 -1.12 -1.05
N GLY A 163 7.28 0.09 -0.62
CA GLY A 163 6.51 1.29 -0.94
C GLY A 163 6.98 2.51 -0.17
N THR A 164 6.15 3.56 -0.12
CA THR A 164 6.37 4.72 0.75
C THR A 164 6.61 4.30 2.19
N HIS A 165 5.81 3.34 2.65
CA HIS A 165 5.95 2.65 3.92
C HIS A 165 6.09 1.15 3.64
N CYS A 166 7.31 0.65 3.62
CA CYS A 166 7.58 -0.77 3.41
C CYS A 166 7.01 -1.57 4.58
N LYS A 167 6.40 -2.73 4.29
CA LYS A 167 5.93 -3.67 5.32
C LYS A 167 6.77 -4.93 5.26
N HIS A 168 7.33 -5.33 6.39
CA HIS A 168 7.88 -6.67 6.61
C HIS A 168 6.86 -7.44 7.42
N ILE A 169 6.43 -8.58 6.90
CA ILE A 169 5.31 -9.34 7.45
C ILE A 169 5.75 -10.79 7.62
N VAL A 170 5.71 -11.27 8.86
CA VAL A 170 6.06 -12.64 9.20
C VAL A 170 4.80 -13.49 9.19
N VAL A 171 4.87 -14.61 8.48
CA VAL A 171 3.83 -15.63 8.43
C VAL A 171 4.39 -16.93 8.96
N GLU A 172 3.64 -17.61 9.81
CA GLU A 172 3.95 -18.95 10.32
C GLU A 172 2.67 -19.77 10.38
N SER A 173 2.69 -21.02 9.89
CA SER A 173 1.52 -21.93 9.94
C SER A 173 0.24 -21.32 9.35
N GLY A 174 0.36 -20.56 8.25
CA GLY A 174 -0.77 -19.86 7.61
C GLY A 174 -1.33 -18.68 8.41
N GLN A 175 -0.61 -18.17 9.40
CA GLN A 175 -1.00 -17.00 10.21
C GLN A 175 0.02 -15.88 10.06
N VAL A 176 -0.45 -14.65 9.84
CA VAL A 176 0.39 -13.46 10.00
C VAL A 176 0.63 -13.23 11.48
N THR A 177 1.88 -13.37 11.93
CA THR A 177 2.27 -13.30 13.35
C THR A 177 2.94 -11.98 13.71
N ASN A 178 3.60 -11.32 12.75
CA ASN A 178 4.26 -10.04 12.98
C ASN A 178 4.15 -9.10 11.78
N ILE A 179 4.15 -7.80 12.06
CA ILE A 179 4.15 -6.71 11.10
C ILE A 179 5.15 -5.66 11.59
N ALA A 180 6.06 -5.25 10.72
CA ALA A 180 6.95 -4.12 10.93
C ALA A 180 6.90 -3.16 9.73
N THR A 181 6.61 -1.90 10.02
CA THR A 181 6.53 -0.82 9.03
C THR A 181 7.82 0.00 9.04
N TYR A 182 8.41 0.18 7.86
CA TYR A 182 9.57 1.04 7.65
C TYR A 182 9.20 2.20 6.72
N ILE A 183 9.44 3.43 7.16
CA ILE A 183 9.18 4.65 6.39
C ILE A 183 10.26 4.92 5.33
N THR A 184 10.86 3.89 4.76
CA THR A 184 12.03 3.96 3.87
C THR A 184 11.78 4.84 2.65
N GLY A 185 10.65 4.64 1.97
CA GLY A 185 10.28 5.45 0.80
C GLY A 185 9.94 6.89 1.16
N GLU A 186 9.25 7.13 2.28
CA GLU A 186 8.97 8.49 2.78
C GLU A 186 10.26 9.22 3.13
N LEU A 187 11.15 8.58 3.90
CA LEU A 187 12.43 9.15 4.29
C LEU A 187 13.31 9.42 3.07
N PHE A 188 13.32 8.53 2.08
CA PHE A 188 13.98 8.77 0.79
C PHE A 188 13.46 10.06 0.15
N GLY A 189 12.14 10.19 0.02
CA GLY A 189 11.50 11.36 -0.56
C GLY A 189 11.84 12.65 0.18
N LEU A 190 11.82 12.63 1.52
CA LEU A 190 12.19 13.78 2.34
C LEU A 190 13.67 14.15 2.19
N LEU A 191 14.57 13.18 2.24
CA LEU A 191 16.00 13.44 2.09
C LEU A 191 16.34 13.96 0.69
N ALA A 192 15.77 13.35 -0.36
CA ALA A 192 16.05 13.72 -1.74
C ALA A 192 15.47 15.09 -2.13
N ASN A 193 14.37 15.54 -1.50
CA ASN A 193 13.66 16.74 -1.95
C ASN A 193 13.60 17.88 -0.92
N LYS A 194 13.76 17.59 0.37
CA LYS A 194 13.47 18.52 1.48
C LYS A 194 14.62 18.61 2.49
N SER A 195 15.82 18.14 2.14
CA SER A 195 17.00 18.21 3.00
C SER A 195 18.19 18.84 2.27
N ILE A 196 19.31 19.03 2.98
CA ILE A 196 20.57 19.49 2.37
C ILE A 196 21.07 18.56 1.23
N LEU A 197 20.64 17.30 1.23
CA LEU A 197 21.03 16.31 0.21
C LEU A 197 20.33 16.57 -1.14
N SER A 198 19.30 17.41 -1.20
CA SER A 198 18.55 17.67 -2.45
C SER A 198 19.42 18.28 -3.55
N ASN A 199 20.51 18.97 -3.18
CA ASN A 199 21.48 19.52 -4.13
C ASN A 199 22.51 18.49 -4.60
N SER A 200 22.50 17.29 -4.02
CA SER A 200 23.46 16.21 -4.21
C SER A 200 22.87 14.97 -4.89
N VAL A 201 21.57 14.99 -5.18
CA VAL A 201 20.87 13.89 -5.86
C VAL A 201 20.06 14.42 -7.03
N LYS A 202 19.95 13.62 -8.09
CA LYS A 202 19.08 13.91 -9.23
C LYS A 202 18.50 12.62 -9.78
N GLN A 203 17.19 12.54 -9.89
CA GLN A 203 16.54 11.40 -10.53
C GLN A 203 16.87 11.39 -12.02
N ASN A 204 17.16 10.20 -12.57
CA ASN A 204 17.34 9.98 -14.00
C ASN A 204 16.52 8.74 -14.39
N ASP A 205 15.74 8.89 -15.47
CA ASP A 205 14.86 7.85 -16.00
C ASP A 205 15.59 6.88 -16.95
N ASP A 206 16.88 7.11 -17.25
CA ASP A 206 17.72 6.17 -17.99
C ASP A 206 17.96 4.88 -17.19
N ALA A 207 17.81 3.75 -17.89
CA ALA A 207 17.74 2.40 -17.33
C ALA A 207 18.84 2.12 -16.28
N ALA A 208 18.41 1.52 -15.16
CA ALA A 208 19.17 1.21 -13.94
C ALA A 208 20.53 0.47 -14.12
N GLY A 209 20.87 0.02 -15.33
CA GLY A 209 22.11 -0.69 -15.63
C GLY A 209 23.37 0.08 -15.24
N ASN A 210 23.41 1.40 -15.48
CA ASN A 210 24.61 2.20 -15.20
C ASN A 210 24.79 2.57 -13.72
N TYR A 211 23.73 2.49 -12.90
CA TYR A 211 23.76 2.95 -11.51
C TYR A 211 23.68 1.81 -10.49
N GLN A 212 23.57 0.55 -10.94
CA GLN A 212 23.44 -0.62 -10.08
C GLN A 212 24.59 -0.74 -9.07
N ILE A 213 25.82 -0.35 -9.46
CA ILE A 213 26.99 -0.41 -8.57
C ILE A 213 26.83 0.54 -7.37
N PHE A 214 26.34 1.77 -7.60
CA PHE A 214 26.12 2.75 -6.54
C PHE A 214 24.97 2.35 -5.63
N PHE A 215 23.89 1.79 -6.20
CA PHE A 215 22.81 1.20 -5.41
C PHE A 215 23.33 0.09 -4.48
N LYS A 216 24.07 -0.89 -5.02
CA LYS A 216 24.66 -2.00 -4.23
C LYS A 216 25.61 -1.50 -3.14
N GLN A 217 26.45 -0.52 -3.45
CA GLN A 217 27.32 0.12 -2.45
C GLN A 217 26.51 0.77 -1.33
N GLY A 218 25.41 1.45 -1.69
CA GLY A 218 24.45 2.00 -0.73
C GLY A 218 23.89 0.90 0.17
N VAL A 219 23.37 -0.19 -0.41
CA VAL A 219 22.79 -1.32 0.36
C VAL A 219 23.79 -1.88 1.37
N ILE A 220 25.02 -2.18 0.93
CA ILE A 220 26.06 -2.76 1.80
C ILE A 220 26.41 -1.79 2.95
N LYS A 221 26.56 -0.49 2.66
CA LYS A 221 26.87 0.52 3.68
C LYS A 221 25.70 0.74 4.63
N GLY A 222 24.47 0.81 4.13
CA GLY A 222 23.26 0.97 4.93
C GLY A 222 23.07 -0.17 5.93
N ALA A 223 23.36 -1.41 5.50
CA ALA A 223 23.28 -2.58 6.36
C ALA A 223 24.38 -2.61 7.45
N SER A 224 25.56 -2.07 7.19
CA SER A 224 26.72 -2.21 8.10
C SER A 224 26.97 -1.00 8.99
N LEU A 225 26.68 0.22 8.53
CA LEU A 225 27.08 1.45 9.19
C LEU A 225 25.94 2.17 9.92
N ASN A 226 26.26 3.26 10.61
CA ASN A 226 25.27 4.16 11.19
C ASN A 226 24.56 4.96 10.09
N LEU A 227 23.22 4.98 10.11
CA LEU A 227 22.42 5.63 9.07
C LEU A 227 22.69 7.14 8.98
N LEU A 228 22.65 7.86 10.10
CA LEU A 228 22.77 9.32 10.14
C LEU A 228 24.13 9.79 9.60
N ASN A 229 25.20 9.04 9.89
CA ASN A 229 26.50 9.29 9.30
C ASN A 229 26.51 8.95 7.79
N SER A 230 25.96 7.80 7.41
CA SER A 230 26.03 7.28 6.05
C SER A 230 25.24 8.12 5.05
N VAL A 231 24.06 8.64 5.41
CA VAL A 231 23.29 9.51 4.52
C VAL A 231 24.02 10.82 4.23
N PHE A 232 24.85 11.34 5.15
CA PHE A 232 25.68 12.51 4.88
C PHE A 232 26.79 12.24 3.86
N GLN A 233 27.16 10.96 3.64
CA GLN A 233 28.15 10.61 2.62
C GLN A 233 27.69 11.00 1.22
N VAL A 234 26.38 11.02 0.95
CA VAL A 234 25.78 11.51 -0.30
C VAL A 234 26.29 12.92 -0.62
N ARG A 235 26.27 13.82 0.38
CA ARG A 235 26.77 15.20 0.23
C ARG A 235 28.29 15.22 0.03
N THR A 236 29.04 14.47 0.82
CA THR A 236 30.51 14.45 0.72
C THR A 236 31.00 13.82 -0.59
N ASN A 237 30.27 12.86 -1.15
CA ASN A 237 30.59 12.25 -2.44
C ASN A 237 30.54 13.30 -3.55
N GLN A 238 29.53 14.17 -3.55
CA GLN A 238 29.46 15.27 -4.50
C GLN A 238 30.57 16.30 -4.25
N LEU A 239 30.76 16.74 -2.99
CA LEU A 239 31.76 17.76 -2.64
C LEU A 239 33.19 17.34 -2.99
N PHE A 240 33.49 16.04 -2.90
CA PHE A 240 34.81 15.48 -3.18
C PHE A 240 34.93 14.87 -4.58
N GLY A 241 33.93 15.06 -5.46
CA GLY A 241 33.96 14.55 -6.83
C GLY A 241 34.01 13.02 -6.95
N LYS A 242 33.46 12.29 -5.96
CA LYS A 242 33.43 10.82 -5.92
C LYS A 242 32.22 10.21 -6.64
N ALA A 243 31.14 10.97 -6.80
CA ALA A 243 29.93 10.53 -7.49
C ALA A 243 29.17 11.73 -8.07
N THR A 244 28.46 11.50 -9.17
CA THR A 244 27.52 12.45 -9.76
C THR A 244 26.21 12.50 -8.95
N PRO A 245 25.37 13.55 -9.13
CA PRO A 245 24.05 13.60 -8.52
C PRO A 245 23.15 12.41 -8.88
N GLU A 246 23.23 11.92 -10.11
CA GLU A 246 22.49 10.75 -10.59
C GLU A 246 22.95 9.47 -9.86
N GLU A 247 24.25 9.25 -9.74
CA GLU A 247 24.81 8.11 -9.00
C GLU A 247 24.44 8.15 -7.50
N ASN A 248 24.50 9.35 -6.92
CA ASN A 248 24.14 9.59 -5.53
C ASN A 248 22.66 9.33 -5.24
N TYR A 249 21.76 9.53 -6.21
CA TYR A 249 20.34 9.19 -6.06
C TYR A 249 20.16 7.69 -5.75
N TYR A 250 20.82 6.83 -6.55
CA TYR A 250 20.78 5.38 -6.35
C TYR A 250 21.55 4.94 -5.11
N PHE A 251 22.67 5.59 -4.79
CA PHE A 251 23.40 5.34 -3.55
C PHE A 251 22.54 5.64 -2.31
N LEU A 252 21.83 6.78 -2.28
CA LEU A 252 20.91 7.13 -1.19
C LEU A 252 19.76 6.12 -1.07
N SER A 253 19.16 5.71 -2.20
CA SER A 253 18.12 4.67 -2.21
C SER A 253 18.64 3.36 -1.61
N GLY A 254 19.82 2.92 -2.05
CA GLY A 254 20.49 1.74 -1.52
C GLY A 254 20.78 1.86 -0.02
N LEU A 255 21.26 3.00 0.47
CA LEU A 255 21.54 3.22 1.90
C LEU A 255 20.30 2.98 2.78
N LEU A 256 19.15 3.52 2.39
CA LEU A 256 17.93 3.42 3.17
C LEU A 256 17.38 1.98 3.15
N ILE A 257 17.35 1.35 1.96
CA ILE A 257 16.92 -0.05 1.82
C ILE A 257 17.88 -0.99 2.56
N GLY A 258 19.19 -0.78 2.48
CA GLY A 258 20.16 -1.57 3.21
C GLY A 258 19.99 -1.45 4.73
N TYR A 259 19.67 -0.26 5.22
CA TYR A 259 19.39 -0.04 6.64
C TYR A 259 18.08 -0.71 7.09
N GLU A 260 17.04 -0.69 6.25
CA GLU A 260 15.80 -1.44 6.46
C GLU A 260 16.07 -2.96 6.55
N LEU A 261 16.74 -3.53 5.54
CA LEU A 261 17.01 -4.97 5.47
C LEU A 261 17.99 -5.46 6.56
N LYS A 262 18.74 -4.54 7.20
CA LYS A 262 19.59 -4.85 8.36
C LYS A 262 18.81 -5.53 9.47
N ASP A 263 17.53 -5.17 9.64
CA ASP A 263 16.72 -5.70 10.73
C ASP A 263 16.43 -7.20 10.53
N ILE A 264 16.19 -7.61 9.28
CA ILE A 264 16.06 -9.03 8.91
C ILE A 264 17.33 -9.80 9.26
N ALA A 265 18.51 -9.23 8.97
CA ALA A 265 19.77 -9.89 9.26
C ALA A 265 20.05 -10.07 10.77
N LYS A 266 19.40 -9.29 11.64
CA LYS A 266 19.43 -9.47 13.10
C LYS A 266 18.38 -10.47 13.58
N SER A 267 17.28 -10.59 12.84
CA SER A 267 16.16 -11.50 13.11
C SER A 267 16.39 -12.91 12.57
N ASN A 268 17.44 -13.13 11.77
CA ASN A 268 17.84 -14.46 11.32
C ASN A 268 18.39 -15.32 12.48
N VAL A 269 17.55 -16.27 12.89
CA VAL A 269 17.83 -17.69 13.22
C VAL A 269 18.92 -17.97 14.25
#